data_AF-A0AA50CS90-F1
#
_entry.id   AF-A0AA50CS90-F1
#
_cell.length_a   1.000
_cell.length_b   1.000
_cell.length_c   1.000
_cell.angle_alpha   90.00
_cell.angle_beta   90.00
_cell.angle_gamma   90.00
#
_symmetry.space_group_name_H-M   'P 1'
#
loop_
_entity.id
_entity.type
_entity.pdbx_description
1 polymer ?
#
loop_
_entity_poly.entity_id
_entity_poly.type
_entity_poly.pdbx_seq_one_letter_code
_entity_poly.pdbx_strand_id
1 'polypeptide(L)'
;MTTLRPLTRAEHNAIRAYAMEHGRYWKASLREDWMNARTTGVMQALRNSHGPSWLVSFSLTRDQPSAGPIRAISVTAGNGDIFEATMMGADEPWMIAYPEGQDRFYGTEREVRAHIRQLILYGAKAKVAP
;
A
#
# COMPACT_ATOMS: atom_id res chain seq x y z
N MET A 1 -5.67 8.79 26.72
CA MET A 1 -5.98 8.26 25.37
C MET A 1 -4.69 7.69 24.82
N THR A 2 -4.58 6.37 24.71
CA THR A 2 -3.36 5.70 24.21
C THR A 2 -3.34 5.83 22.69
N THR A 3 -2.45 6.66 22.15
CA THR A 3 -2.28 6.79 20.70
C THR A 3 -1.66 5.49 20.17
N LEU A 4 -2.47 4.66 19.52
CA LEU A 4 -2.00 3.42 18.90
C LEU A 4 -1.21 3.75 17.64
N ARG A 5 -0.18 2.94 17.36
CA ARG A 5 0.62 3.10 16.14
C ARG A 5 -0.24 2.82 14.90
N PRO A 6 0.05 3.45 13.75
CA PRO A 6 -0.56 3.05 12.49
C PRO A 6 -0.24 1.58 12.15
N LEU A 7 -1.20 0.88 11.55
CA LEU A 7 -1.02 -0.49 11.07
C LEU A 7 -0.09 -0.52 9.86
N THR A 8 0.80 -1.49 9.84
CA THR A 8 1.65 -1.78 8.67
C THR A 8 0.84 -2.45 7.56
N ARG A 9 1.38 -2.44 6.32
CA ARG A 9 0.75 -3.13 5.18
C ARG A 9 0.59 -4.64 5.44
N ALA A 10 1.57 -5.27 6.09
CA ALA A 10 1.52 -6.68 6.43
C ALA A 10 0.39 -7.01 7.41
N GLU A 11 0.19 -6.17 8.43
CA GLU A 11 -0.91 -6.32 9.40
C GLU A 11 -2.27 -6.11 8.75
N HIS A 12 -2.43 -5.09 7.90
CA HIS A 12 -3.67 -4.89 7.14
C HIS A 12 -4.01 -6.11 6.27
N ASN A 13 -3.01 -6.67 5.57
CA ASN A 13 -3.20 -7.85 4.73
C ASN A 13 -3.54 -9.09 5.55
N ALA A 14 -2.87 -9.30 6.69
CA ALA A 14 -3.14 -10.43 7.57
C ALA A 14 -4.58 -10.39 8.11
N ILE A 15 -5.05 -9.22 8.58
CA ILE A 15 -6.43 -9.08 9.08
C ILE A 15 -7.45 -9.30 7.96
N ARG A 16 -7.20 -8.77 6.76
CA ARG A 16 -8.11 -8.98 5.63
C ARG A 16 -8.16 -10.44 5.19
N ALA A 17 -7.02 -11.11 5.07
CA ALA A 17 -6.96 -12.53 4.74
C ALA A 17 -7.74 -13.35 5.77
N TYR A 18 -7.50 -13.10 7.07
CA TYR A 18 -8.23 -13.73 8.16
C TYR A 18 -9.74 -13.42 8.09
N ALA A 19 -10.12 -12.18 7.76
CA ALA A 19 -11.51 -11.79 7.61
C ALA A 19 -12.22 -12.47 6.43
N MET A 20 -11.51 -12.71 5.33
CA MET A 20 -12.03 -13.45 4.19
C MET A 20 -12.21 -14.93 4.51
N GLU A 21 -11.28 -15.53 5.26
CA GLU A 21 -11.33 -16.94 5.67
C GLU A 21 -12.47 -17.21 6.67
N HIS A 22 -12.66 -16.34 7.66
CA HIS A 22 -13.64 -16.54 8.74
C HIS A 22 -15.00 -15.85 8.50
N GLY A 23 -15.13 -15.07 7.42
CA GLY A 23 -16.38 -14.44 7.03
C GLY A 23 -16.95 -13.49 8.10
N ARG A 24 -18.28 -13.41 8.23
CA ARG A 24 -18.96 -12.40 9.08
C ARG A 24 -18.55 -12.39 10.55
N TYR A 25 -18.03 -13.50 11.07
CA TYR A 25 -17.64 -13.65 12.48
C TYR A 25 -16.15 -13.46 12.73
N TRP A 26 -15.38 -13.04 11.72
CA TRP A 26 -13.92 -12.95 11.81
C TRP A 26 -13.41 -12.17 13.03
N LYS A 27 -14.08 -11.10 13.46
CA LYS A 27 -13.66 -10.36 14.67
C LYS A 27 -13.80 -11.20 15.94
N ALA A 28 -14.88 -11.95 16.06
CA ALA A 28 -15.12 -12.80 17.22
C ALA A 28 -14.10 -13.95 17.26
N SER A 29 -13.89 -14.61 16.12
CA SER A 29 -12.88 -15.67 15.97
C SER A 29 -11.47 -15.15 16.28
N LEU A 30 -11.10 -13.98 15.73
CA LEU A 30 -9.77 -13.40 15.96
C LEU A 30 -9.54 -13.04 17.42
N ARG A 31 -10.55 -12.46 18.07
CA ARG A 31 -10.48 -12.16 19.50
C ARG A 31 -10.32 -13.44 20.32
N GLU A 32 -11.04 -14.50 19.96
CA GLU A 32 -10.93 -15.80 20.61
C GLU A 32 -9.53 -16.40 20.44
N ASP A 33 -8.98 -16.36 19.22
CA ASP A 33 -7.63 -16.83 18.92
C ASP A 33 -6.57 -16.03 19.69
N TRP A 34 -6.72 -14.71 19.79
CA TRP A 34 -5.86 -13.85 20.60
C TRP A 34 -5.91 -14.16 22.09
N MET A 35 -7.09 -14.50 22.62
CA MET A 35 -7.24 -14.83 24.04
C MET A 35 -6.67 -16.22 24.36
N ASN A 36 -6.72 -17.15 23.39
CA ASN A 36 -6.19 -18.51 23.53
C ASN A 36 -4.76 -18.67 23.00
N ALA A 37 -4.05 -17.58 22.68
CA ALA A 37 -2.69 -17.59 22.14
C ALA A 37 -2.52 -18.48 20.89
N ARG A 38 -3.56 -18.56 20.03
CA ARG A 38 -3.56 -19.34 18.78
C ARG A 38 -2.95 -18.60 17.59
N THR A 39 -2.74 -17.29 17.70
CA THR A 39 -2.13 -16.49 16.64
C THR A 39 -0.61 -16.49 16.70
N THR A 40 0.04 -16.50 15.53
CA THR A 40 1.50 -16.42 15.40
C THR A 40 1.91 -15.28 14.46
N GLY A 41 3.21 -15.00 14.37
CA GLY A 41 3.78 -14.04 13.41
C GLY A 41 3.15 -12.65 13.47
N VAL A 42 2.69 -12.16 12.31
CA VAL A 42 2.10 -10.82 12.13
C VAL A 42 0.87 -10.61 13.01
N MET A 43 0.04 -11.63 13.18
CA MET A 43 -1.21 -11.52 13.95
C MET A 43 -0.94 -11.44 15.46
N GLN A 44 0.13 -12.10 15.93
CA GLN A 44 0.60 -11.96 17.30
C GLN A 44 1.26 -10.59 17.56
N ALA A 45 2.05 -10.08 16.60
CA ALA A 45 2.64 -8.74 16.70
C ALA A 45 1.56 -7.64 16.74
N LEU A 46 0.50 -7.81 15.96
CA LEU A 46 -0.66 -6.93 15.98
C LEU A 46 -1.36 -6.95 17.34
N ARG A 47 -1.62 -8.14 17.90
CA ARG A 47 -2.17 -8.29 19.26
C ARG A 47 -1.31 -7.57 20.29
N ASN A 48 0.01 -7.75 20.25
CA ASN A 48 0.92 -7.16 21.22
C ASN A 48 0.96 -5.63 21.15
N SER A 49 0.72 -5.04 19.99
CA SER A 49 0.77 -3.58 19.79
C SER A 49 -0.56 -2.87 20.01
N HIS A 50 -1.68 -3.52 19.67
CA HIS A 50 -3.01 -2.88 19.68
C HIS A 50 -3.96 -3.45 20.73
N GLY A 51 -3.77 -4.72 21.11
CA GLY A 51 -4.59 -5.43 22.06
C GLY A 51 -6.01 -5.77 21.58
N PRO A 52 -6.73 -6.63 22.31
CA PRO A 52 -8.08 -7.08 21.93
C PRO A 52 -9.14 -5.96 21.92
N SER A 53 -8.97 -4.92 22.75
CA SER A 53 -9.92 -3.80 22.83
C SER A 53 -9.95 -2.96 21.55
N TRP A 54 -8.81 -2.83 20.86
CA TRP A 54 -8.72 -2.12 19.59
C TRP A 54 -9.58 -2.77 18.49
N LEU A 55 -9.72 -4.10 18.53
CA LEU A 55 -10.48 -4.86 17.54
C LEU A 55 -11.98 -4.48 17.52
N VAL A 56 -12.50 -4.00 18.65
CA VAL A 56 -13.90 -3.59 18.81
C VAL A 56 -14.20 -2.37 17.93
N SER A 57 -13.31 -1.37 17.97
CA SER A 57 -13.43 -0.13 17.19
C SER A 57 -12.91 -0.25 15.77
N PHE A 58 -12.05 -1.23 15.48
CA PHE A 58 -11.47 -1.39 14.15
C PHE A 58 -12.53 -1.78 13.12
N SER A 59 -12.51 -1.17 11.94
CA SER A 59 -13.40 -1.52 10.83
C SER A 59 -12.59 -1.83 9.59
N LEU A 60 -12.93 -2.93 8.91
CA LEU A 60 -12.48 -3.17 7.55
C LEU A 60 -13.41 -2.38 6.64
N THR A 61 -13.00 -1.17 6.25
CA THR A 61 -13.69 -0.45 5.18
C THR A 61 -13.56 -1.30 3.92
N ARG A 62 -14.72 -1.72 3.38
CA ARG A 62 -14.81 -2.59 2.19
C ARG A 62 -14.05 -1.99 0.99
N ASP A 63 -13.96 -0.67 0.96
CA ASP A 63 -13.31 0.15 -0.06
C ASP A 63 -11.86 0.53 0.20
N GLN A 64 -11.22 0.01 1.25
CA GLN A 64 -9.79 0.23 1.42
C GLN A 64 -9.06 -0.91 0.72
N PRO A 65 -8.63 -0.76 -0.55
CA PRO A 65 -7.90 -1.81 -1.21
C PRO A 65 -6.68 -2.15 -0.36
N SER A 66 -6.51 -3.44 -0.05
CA SER A 66 -5.21 -4.04 0.29
C SER A 66 -4.13 -3.68 -0.72
N ALA A 67 -4.54 -3.25 -1.91
CA ALA A 67 -3.70 -2.71 -2.96
C ALA A 67 -3.26 -1.27 -2.61
N GLY A 68 -2.54 -1.12 -1.50
CA GLY A 68 -1.39 -0.23 -1.58
C GLY A 68 -0.44 -0.87 -2.60
N PRO A 69 0.19 -0.09 -3.48
CA PRO A 69 1.03 -0.68 -4.50
C PRO A 69 2.14 -1.51 -3.84
N ILE A 70 2.37 -2.73 -4.35
CA ILE A 70 3.44 -3.62 -3.89
C ILE A 70 4.75 -2.86 -3.84
N ARG A 71 4.98 -1.99 -4.83
CA ARG A 71 6.10 -1.04 -4.91
C ARG A 71 5.62 0.34 -5.35
N ALA A 72 6.19 1.39 -4.76
CA ALA A 72 5.99 2.77 -5.18
C ALA A 72 7.35 3.48 -5.34
N ILE A 73 7.47 4.32 -6.35
CA ILE A 73 8.65 5.13 -6.65
C ILE A 73 8.17 6.55 -6.93
N SER A 74 8.67 7.52 -6.17
CA SER A 74 8.41 8.94 -6.46
C SER A 74 9.70 9.60 -6.96
N VAL A 75 9.59 10.41 -8.01
CA VAL A 75 10.70 11.19 -8.59
C VAL A 75 10.22 12.61 -8.78
N THR A 76 10.97 13.57 -8.23
CA THR A 76 10.68 15.00 -8.40
C THR A 76 11.55 15.56 -9.51
N ALA A 77 10.93 16.25 -10.46
CA ALA A 77 11.61 16.98 -11.51
C ALA A 77 12.18 18.31 -10.98
N GLY A 78 13.17 18.87 -11.68
CA GLY A 78 13.81 20.14 -11.28
C GLY A 78 12.87 21.35 -11.28
N ASN A 79 11.72 21.25 -11.97
CA ASN A 79 10.67 22.26 -11.97
C ASN A 79 9.63 22.08 -10.85
N GLY A 80 9.79 21.07 -9.98
CA GLY A 80 8.87 20.74 -8.89
C GLY A 80 7.77 19.73 -9.23
N ASP A 81 7.66 19.28 -10.49
CA ASP A 81 6.68 18.28 -10.90
C ASP A 81 7.01 16.91 -10.26
N ILE A 82 6.00 16.23 -9.71
CA ILE A 82 6.18 14.91 -9.06
C ILE A 82 5.66 13.81 -9.98
N PHE A 83 6.50 12.81 -10.19
CA PHE A 83 6.20 11.61 -10.96
C PHE A 83 6.15 10.43 -9.99
N GLU A 84 5.01 9.76 -9.91
CA GLU A 84 4.81 8.63 -9.00
C GLU A 84 4.50 7.36 -9.79
N ALA A 85 5.36 6.36 -9.68
CA ALA A 85 5.16 5.04 -10.26
C ALA A 85 4.74 4.04 -9.20
N THR A 86 3.62 3.36 -9.44
CA THR A 86 3.01 2.41 -8.52
C THR A 86 2.80 1.07 -9.22
N MET A 87 3.14 -0.02 -8.54
CA MET A 87 2.94 -1.38 -9.05
C MET A 87 1.93 -2.10 -8.17
N MET A 88 0.78 -2.44 -8.72
CA MET A 88 -0.35 -3.01 -7.98
C MET A 88 -0.26 -4.55 -7.84
N GLY A 89 0.44 -5.21 -8.78
CA GLY A 89 0.71 -6.65 -8.82
C GLY A 89 2.13 -6.95 -9.33
N ALA A 90 2.73 -8.10 -8.95
CA ALA A 90 4.07 -8.46 -9.41
C ALA A 90 4.16 -8.69 -10.93
N ASP A 91 3.05 -9.12 -11.52
CA ASP A 91 2.85 -9.33 -12.96
C ASP A 91 2.07 -8.19 -13.63
N GLU A 92 1.81 -7.09 -12.91
CA GLU A 92 1.12 -5.93 -13.45
C GLU A 92 2.10 -4.85 -13.91
N PRO A 93 1.76 -4.06 -14.95
CA PRO A 93 2.58 -2.92 -15.34
C PRO A 93 2.65 -1.89 -14.21
N TRP A 94 3.76 -1.16 -14.17
CA TRP A 94 3.87 0.05 -13.37
C TRP A 94 2.93 1.12 -13.92
N MET A 95 2.09 1.67 -13.05
CA MET A 95 1.29 2.85 -13.31
C MET A 95 2.09 4.09 -12.91
N ILE A 96 2.52 4.88 -13.88
CA ILE A 96 3.31 6.09 -13.68
C ILE A 96 2.38 7.30 -13.83
N ALA A 97 2.04 7.94 -12.72
CA ALA A 97 1.27 9.18 -12.71
C ALA A 97 2.21 10.41 -12.70
N TYR A 98 1.84 11.43 -13.47
CA TYR A 98 2.56 12.70 -13.56
C TYR A 98 1.58 13.85 -13.85
N PRO A 99 1.97 15.13 -13.71
CA PRO A 99 1.00 16.24 -13.76
C PRO A 99 0.20 16.34 -15.08
N GLU A 100 0.79 15.88 -16.18
CA GLU A 100 0.17 15.92 -17.51
C GLU A 100 -0.60 14.65 -17.88
N GLY A 101 -0.57 13.60 -17.05
CA GLY A 101 -1.28 12.36 -17.34
C GLY A 101 -0.77 11.14 -16.59
N GLN A 102 -1.03 9.97 -17.15
CA GLN A 102 -0.60 8.69 -16.61
C GLN A 102 -0.13 7.77 -17.74
N ASP A 103 0.89 6.96 -17.45
CA ASP A 103 1.46 5.99 -18.38
C ASP A 103 1.60 4.61 -17.73
N ARG A 104 1.65 3.56 -18.56
CA ARG A 104 1.82 2.16 -18.15
C ARG A 104 3.16 1.64 -18.66
N PHE A 105 4.00 1.17 -17.75
CA PHE A 105 5.33 0.69 -18.08
C PHE A 105 5.59 -0.73 -17.57
N TYR A 106 6.01 -1.62 -18.46
CA TYR A 106 6.45 -2.98 -18.10
C TYR A 106 7.97 -3.00 -17.94
N GLY A 107 8.44 -3.39 -16.76
CA GLY A 107 9.87 -3.54 -16.53
C GLY A 107 10.26 -3.51 -15.05
N THR A 108 11.55 -3.53 -14.82
CA THR A 108 12.16 -3.43 -13.50
C THR A 108 12.07 -2.01 -12.97
N GLU A 109 12.19 -1.85 -11.65
CA GLU A 109 12.25 -0.54 -11.01
C GLU A 109 13.35 0.37 -11.60
N ARG A 110 14.49 -0.21 -12.03
CA ARG A 110 15.58 0.56 -12.64
C ARG A 110 15.17 1.14 -13.99
N GLU A 111 14.46 0.36 -14.79
CA GLU A 111 13.93 0.79 -16.09
C GLU A 111 12.81 1.81 -15.91
N VAL A 112 11.92 1.62 -14.93
CA VAL A 112 10.88 2.60 -14.57
C VAL A 112 11.49 3.94 -14.17
N ARG A 113 12.51 3.95 -13.30
CA ARG A 113 13.21 5.19 -12.93
C ARG A 113 13.88 5.84 -14.14
N ALA A 114 14.47 5.05 -15.05
CA ALA A 114 15.05 5.57 -16.28
C ALA A 114 13.99 6.19 -17.20
N HIS A 115 12.83 5.53 -17.34
CA HIS A 115 11.69 6.02 -18.12
C HIS A 115 11.13 7.32 -17.55
N ILE A 116 10.90 7.40 -16.23
CA ILE A 116 10.47 8.63 -15.56
C ILE A 116 11.47 9.77 -15.80
N ARG A 117 12.79 9.50 -15.73
CA ARG A 117 13.81 10.51 -16.04
C ARG A 117 13.74 10.97 -17.50
N GLN A 118 13.46 10.07 -18.44
CA GLN A 118 13.23 10.46 -19.83
C GLN A 118 11.99 11.36 -19.94
N LEU A 119 10.87 10.98 -19.33
CA LEU A 119 9.65 11.80 -19.32
C LEU A 119 9.89 13.20 -18.74
N ILE A 120 10.68 13.31 -17.67
CA ILE A 120 11.07 14.60 -17.09
C ILE A 120 11.88 15.42 -18.09
N LEU A 121 12.87 14.81 -18.77
CA LEU A 121 13.68 15.49 -19.78
C LEU A 121 12.85 15.92 -21.00
N TYR A 122 11.91 15.10 -21.47
CA TYR A 122 11.03 15.40 -22.59
C TYR A 122 9.96 16.43 -22.24
N GLY A 123 9.31 16.33 -21.09
CA GLY A 123 8.34 17.32 -20.60
C GLY A 123 8.97 18.68 -20.30
N ALA A 124 10.19 18.69 -19.72
CA ALA A 124 10.97 19.91 -19.56
C ALA A 124 11.35 20.54 -20.91
N LYS A 125 11.66 19.73 -21.94
CA LYS A 125 11.87 20.24 -23.30
C LYS A 125 10.59 20.79 -23.93
N ALA A 126 9.44 20.14 -23.73
CA ALA A 126 8.16 20.55 -24.30
C ALA A 126 7.66 21.89 -23.71
N LYS A 127 7.85 22.14 -22.41
CA LYS A 127 7.50 23.41 -21.75
C LYS A 127 8.44 24.59 -22.10
N VAL A 128 9.61 24.32 -22.69
CA VAL A 128 10.64 25.33 -22.99
C VAL A 128 10.67 25.72 -24.48
N ALA A 129 9.90 25.04 -25.34
CA ALA A 129 9.78 25.42 -26.74
C ALA A 129 8.84 26.64 -26.90
N PRO A 130 9.27 27.73 -27.57
CA PRO A 130 8.49 28.95 -27.78
C PRO A 130 7.37 28.82 -28.81
#